data_AF-A0A4P8IBE8-F1
#
_entry.id   AF-A0A4P8IBE8-F1
#
_cell.length_a   1.000
_cell.length_b   1.000
_cell.length_c   1.000
_cell.angle_alpha   90.00
_cell.angle_beta   90.00
_cell.angle_gamma   90.00
#
_symmetry.space_group_name_H-M   'P 1'
#
loop_
_entity.id
_entity.type
_entity.pdbx_description
1 polymer ?
#
loop_
_entity_poly.entity_id
_entity_poly.type
_entity_poly.pdbx_seq_one_letter_code
_entity_poly.pdbx_strand_id
1 'polypeptide(L)' 'MRYDVRPVVCDYGVFEDGRLILICNCSKNALLIQKILQTDCEREVYVEENKKGEEK' A
#
# COMPACT_ATOMS: atom_id res chain seq x y z
N MET A 1 8.18 -11.80 -4.42
CA MET A 1 6.76 -11.72 -4.00
C MET A 1 6.12 -10.58 -4.75
N ARG A 2 4.86 -10.72 -5.14
CA ARG A 2 4.13 -9.66 -5.84
C ARG A 2 2.97 -9.20 -4.97
N TYR A 3 2.95 -7.90 -4.69
CA TYR A 3 1.82 -7.25 -4.04
C TYR A 3 0.95 -6.51 -5.04
N ASP A 4 -0.37 -6.65 -4.91
CA ASP A 4 -1.35 -5.92 -5.72
C ASP A 4 -2.51 -5.42 -4.87
N VAL A 5 -3.10 -4.30 -5.29
CA VAL A 5 -4.32 -3.76 -4.70
C VAL A 5 -5.48 -4.01 -5.64
N ARG A 6 -6.54 -4.63 -5.12
CA ARG A 6 -7.79 -4.86 -5.87
C ARG A 6 -8.98 -4.30 -5.10
N PRO A 7 -10.00 -3.78 -5.78
CA PRO A 7 -11.26 -3.45 -5.14
C PRO A 7 -11.89 -4.72 -4.54
N VAL A 8 -12.38 -4.62 -3.32
CA VAL A 8 -13.23 -5.62 -2.66
C VAL A 8 -14.55 -4.94 -2.31
N VAL A 9 -15.56 -5.69 -1.85
CA VAL A 9 -16.89 -5.10 -1.60
C VAL A 9 -16.75 -3.94 -0.59
N CYS A 10 -17.07 -2.74 -1.05
CA CYS A 10 -17.01 -1.46 -0.31
C CYS A 10 -15.63 -0.97 0.16
N ASP A 11 -14.55 -1.72 -0.06
CA ASP A 11 -13.20 -1.43 0.45
C ASP A 11 -12.11 -1.78 -0.60
N TYR A 12 -10.85 -1.83 -0.18
CA TYR A 12 -9.68 -2.18 -1.00
C TYR A 12 -8.87 -3.27 -0.32
N GLY A 13 -8.61 -4.36 -1.04
CA GLY A 13 -7.78 -5.47 -0.55
C GLY A 13 -6.35 -5.35 -1.04
N VAL A 14 -5.38 -5.59 -0.14
CA VAL A 14 -3.99 -5.84 -0.47
C VAL A 14 -3.78 -7.35 -0.56
N PHE A 15 -3.18 -7.80 -1.66
CA PHE A 15 -2.96 -9.21 -1.94
C PHE A 15 -1.47 -9.51 -2.10
N GLU A 16 -1.05 -10.67 -1.60
CA GLU A 16 0.29 -11.25 -1.78
C GLU A 16 0.15 -12.53 -2.63
N ASP A 17 0.77 -12.53 -3.82
CA ASP A 17 0.73 -13.66 -4.74
C ASP A 17 -0.70 -14.22 -4.95
N GLY A 18 -1.66 -13.31 -5.07
CA GLY A 18 -3.07 -13.62 -5.28
C GLY A 18 -3.91 -13.84 -4.01
N ARG A 19 -3.29 -13.97 -2.82
CA ARG A 19 -3.96 -14.19 -1.53
C ARG A 19 -4.25 -12.87 -0.81
N LEU A 20 -5.46 -12.70 -0.30
CA LEU A 20 -5.83 -11.50 0.46
C LEU A 20 -5.11 -11.50 1.81
N ILE A 21 -4.38 -10.43 2.11
CA ILE A 21 -3.63 -10.27 3.37
C ILE A 21 -4.15 -9.13 4.25
N LEU A 22 -4.77 -8.11 3.65
CA LEU A 22 -5.30 -6.95 4.38
C LEU A 22 -6.47 -6.30 3.64
N ILE A 23 -7.43 -5.75 4.38
CA ILE A 23 -8.52 -4.91 3.86
C ILE A 23 -8.35 -3.49 4.41
N CYS A 24 -8.53 -2.49 3.55
CA CYS A 24 -8.46 -1.08 3.87
C CYS A 24 -9.66 -0.35 3.25
N ASN A 25 -10.31 0.50 4.04
CA ASN A 25 -11.41 1.34 3.54
C ASN A 25 -10.90 2.42 2.56
N CYS A 26 -9.70 2.96 2.80
CA CYS A 26 -9.10 3.97 1.93
C CYS A 26 -8.17 3.33 0.87
N SER A 27 -8.39 3.65 -0.41
CA SER A 27 -7.54 3.20 -1.51
C SER A 27 -6.10 3.71 -1.40
N LYS A 28 -5.90 4.96 -0.97
CA LYS A 28 -4.56 5.53 -0.78
C LYS A 28 -3.77 4.77 0.28
N ASN A 29 -4.44 4.35 1.35
CA ASN A 29 -3.79 3.58 2.41
C ASN A 29 -3.43 2.18 1.91
N ALA A 30 -4.33 1.53 1.15
CA ALA A 30 -4.04 0.22 0.54
C ALA A 30 -2.82 0.29 -0.41
N LEU A 31 -2.75 1.32 -1.24
CA LEU A 31 -1.61 1.56 -2.15
C LEU A 31 -0.31 1.88 -1.39
N LEU A 32 -0.40 2.66 -0.32
CA LEU A 32 0.75 2.94 0.54
C LEU A 32 1.30 1.66 1.17
N ILE A 33 0.42 0.80 1.69
CA ILE A 33 0.80 -0.48 2.28
C ILE A 33 1.42 -1.40 1.22
N GLN A 34 0.83 -1.49 0.03
CA GLN A 34 1.42 -2.23 -1.09
C GLN A 34 2.85 -1.76 -1.38
N LYS A 35 3.08 -0.44 -1.40
CA LYS A 35 4.41 0.14 -1.63
C LYS A 35 5.38 -0.21 -0.50
N ILE A 36 4.96 -0.11 0.76
CA ILE A 36 5.76 -0.50 1.93
C ILE A 36 6.21 -1.97 1.82
N LEU A 37 5.26 -2.87 1.56
CA LEU A 37 5.53 -4.31 1.47
C LEU A 37 6.45 -4.66 0.29
N GLN A 38 6.27 -3.96 -0.85
CA GLN A 38 7.15 -4.13 -2.00
C GLN A 38 8.59 -3.69 -1.70
N THR A 39 8.76 -2.53 -1.04
CA THR A 39 10.08 -2.03 -0.62
C THR A 39 10.74 -2.95 0.41
N ASP A 40 9.99 -3.48 1.38
CA ASP A 40 10.50 -4.43 2.38
C ASP A 40 11.00 -5.73 1.71
N CYS A 41 10.28 -6.23 0.69
CA CYS A 41 10.72 -7.36 -0.12
C CYS A 41 12.03 -7.13 -0.86
N GLU A 42 12.35 -5.88 -1.19
CA GLU A 42 13.60 -5.46 -1.81
C GLU A 42 14.73 -5.28 -0.77
N ARG A 43 14.46 -5.57 0.51
CA ARG A 43 15.34 -5.38 1.68
C ARG A 43 15.70 -3.92 1.90
N GLU A 44 14.82 -3.02 1.50
CA GLU A 44 14.94 -1.58 1.73
C GLU A 44 13.95 -1.14 2.81
N VAL A 45 14.22 0.00 3.44
CA VAL A 45 13.31 0.60 4.41
C VAL A 45 12.46 1.63 3.70
N TYR A 46 11.13 1.52 3.84
CA TYR A 46 10.23 2.54 3.33
C TYR A 46 10.45 3.87 4.07
N VAL A 47 10.77 4.91 3.31
CA VAL A 47 10.87 6.30 3.80
C VAL A 47 9.78 7.11 3.14
N GLU A 48 8.90 7.71 3.95
CA GLU A 48 7.91 8.64 3.46
C GLU A 48 8.58 9.99 3.15
N GLU A 49 8.53 10.41 1.88
CA GLU A 49 8.94 11.75 1.51
C GLU A 49 7.91 12.75 2.04
N ASN A 50 8.26 13.46 3.11
CA ASN A 50 7.47 14.59 3.60
C ASN A 50 7.43 15.68 2.50
N LYS A 51 6.31 15.77 1.77
CA LYS A 51 6.01 16.96 0.98
C LYS A 51 5.65 18.08 1.95
N LYS A 52 6.64 18.86 2.37
CA LYS A 52 6.39 20.20 2.92
C LYS A 52 5.85 21.12 1.81
N GLY A 53 4.73 21.79 2.08
CA GLY A 53 4.17 22.92 1.30
C GLY A 53 2.81 22.59 0.68
N GLU A 54 1.75 23.37 0.83
CA GLU A 54 1.67 24.83 0.97
C GLU A 54 0.67 25.23 2.08
N GLU A 55 1.15 25.93 3.11
CA GLU A 55 0.29 26.87 3.84
C GLU A 55 0.03 28.05 2.88
N LYS A 56 -1.23 28.29 2.54
CA LYS A 56 -1.69 29.55 1.93
C LYS A 56 -2.49 30.33 2.95
#